data_AF-A0A7W1G6Z6-F1
#
_entry.id   AF-A0A7W1G6Z6-F1
#
_cell.length_a   1.000
_cell.length_b   1.000
_cell.length_c   1.000
_cell.angle_alpha   90.00
_cell.angle_beta   90.00
_cell.angle_gamma   90.00
#
_symmetry.space_group_name_H-M   'P 1'
#
loop_
_entity.id
_entity.type
_entity.pdbx_description
1 polymer ?
#
loop_
_entity_poly.entity_id
_entity_poly.type
_entity_poly.pdbx_seq_one_letter_code
_entity_poly.pdbx_strand_id
1 'polypeptide(L)'
;QPGGYMRNAAIEGPETTTEQITEYHEDPANLYWHSGKHALAQGWYATAITEFEKAKRLSPDNKDIDKMLALARARLDAEQAKPAPAAPAGPTPDEVKARASAQAHLDKATTARALGLKQVTGKSWDSAYASFADALTEIDAALVDAPGDANLVRSRTVVSHQMANAAYEHALLLEVGVPEPSVIMPDGKPLNKPHPVEAMEWLKKATALWPEKTDIKDRYQWHVDHTLVGAAP
;
A
#
# COMPACT_ATOMS: atom_id res chain seq x y z
N GLN A 1 -1.31 72.35 -23.58
CA GLN A 1 -0.23 71.39 -23.89
C GLN A 1 0.56 71.11 -22.62
N PRO A 2 1.11 69.90 -22.47
CA PRO A 2 1.05 69.09 -21.24
C PRO A 2 2.40 69.00 -20.49
N GLY A 3 2.40 68.34 -19.32
CA GLY A 3 3.61 67.68 -18.80
C GLY A 3 3.79 67.72 -17.29
N GLY A 4 3.04 66.88 -16.55
CA GLY A 4 3.28 66.60 -15.13
C GLY A 4 3.38 65.09 -14.91
N TYR A 5 4.55 64.66 -14.43
CA TYR A 5 4.89 63.30 -14.00
C TYR A 5 4.11 62.84 -12.75
N MET A 6 4.26 61.55 -12.40
CA MET A 6 3.85 60.80 -11.18
C MET A 6 2.60 59.92 -11.43
N ARG A 7 2.47 58.66 -11.00
CA ARG A 7 3.24 57.71 -10.16
C ARG A 7 2.56 56.33 -10.30
N ASN A 8 3.34 55.26 -10.17
CA ASN A 8 3.01 53.92 -9.66
C ASN A 8 1.54 53.44 -9.75
N ALA A 9 1.25 52.62 -10.76
CA ALA A 9 0.19 51.62 -10.64
C ALA A 9 0.82 50.36 -10.03
N ALA A 10 0.51 50.11 -8.76
CA ALA A 10 0.70 48.82 -8.13
C ALA A 10 -0.06 47.78 -8.95
N ILE A 11 0.63 46.71 -9.36
CA ILE A 11 -0.02 45.48 -9.79
C ILE A 11 -0.51 44.83 -8.49
N GLU A 12 -1.74 45.16 -8.11
CA GLU A 12 -2.53 44.34 -7.20
C GLU A 12 -2.74 43.00 -7.88
N GLY A 13 -1.88 42.04 -7.55
CA GLY A 13 -2.10 40.65 -7.92
C GLY A 13 -3.38 40.17 -7.25
N PRO A 14 -4.22 39.37 -7.93
CA PRO A 14 -5.37 38.77 -7.28
C PRO A 14 -4.86 37.89 -6.13
N GLU A 15 -5.41 38.16 -4.95
CA GLU A 15 -5.28 37.33 -3.76
C GLU A 15 -5.43 35.86 -4.18
N THR A 16 -4.36 35.09 -4.06
CA THR A 16 -4.42 33.63 -4.11
C THR A 16 -5.34 33.22 -2.97
N THR A 17 -6.60 32.97 -3.32
CA THR A 17 -7.57 32.36 -2.44
C THR A 17 -6.94 31.08 -1.94
N THR A 18 -6.82 30.98 -0.63
CA THR A 18 -6.38 29.80 0.10
C THR A 18 -7.32 28.67 -0.29
N GLU A 19 -6.97 27.95 -1.36
CA GLU A 19 -7.68 26.77 -1.81
C GLU A 19 -7.74 25.81 -0.63
N GLN A 20 -8.98 25.51 -0.25
CA GLN A 20 -9.29 24.55 0.79
C GLN A 20 -8.69 23.21 0.37
N ILE A 21 -7.55 22.87 0.97
CA ILE A 21 -7.04 21.50 0.99
C ILE A 21 -8.13 20.70 1.72
N THR A 22 -9.02 20.10 0.94
CA THR A 22 -9.99 19.14 1.43
C THR A 22 -9.18 17.89 1.75
N GLU A 23 -8.79 17.78 3.02
CA GLU A 23 -8.21 16.57 3.58
C GLU A 23 -9.17 15.42 3.24
N TYR A 24 -8.71 14.54 2.35
CA TYR A 24 -9.48 13.38 1.91
C TYR A 24 -9.48 12.38 3.07
N HIS A 25 -10.39 12.60 4.00
CA HIS A 25 -10.72 11.62 5.03
C HIS A 25 -11.45 10.49 4.32
N GLU A 26 -10.70 9.44 3.94
CA GLU A 26 -11.34 8.18 3.59
C GLU A 26 -12.31 7.84 4.72
N ASP A 27 -13.58 7.63 4.36
CA ASP A 27 -14.59 7.23 5.33
C ASP A 27 -14.05 6.03 6.13
N PRO A 28 -13.87 6.18 7.46
CA PRO A 28 -13.32 5.10 8.29
C PRO A 28 -14.11 3.79 8.12
N ALA A 29 -15.39 3.86 7.77
CA ALA A 29 -16.20 2.68 7.46
C ALA A 29 -15.71 1.94 6.21
N ASN A 30 -15.29 2.65 5.16
CA ASN A 30 -14.78 2.06 3.93
C ASN A 30 -13.48 1.28 4.17
N LEU A 31 -12.59 1.79 5.03
CA LEU A 31 -11.37 1.10 5.41
C LEU A 31 -11.67 -0.30 5.99
N TYR A 32 -12.57 -0.35 6.97
CA TYR A 32 -12.98 -1.62 7.59
C TYR A 32 -13.77 -2.51 6.62
N TRP A 33 -14.56 -1.94 5.72
CA TRP A 33 -15.27 -2.70 4.69
C TRP A 33 -14.31 -3.38 3.71
N HIS A 34 -13.30 -2.66 3.21
CA HIS A 34 -12.29 -3.24 2.33
C HIS A 34 -11.43 -4.29 3.04
N SER A 35 -11.03 -4.03 4.28
CA SER A 35 -10.34 -4.99 5.15
C SER A 35 -11.14 -6.28 5.33
N GLY A 36 -12.43 -6.17 5.62
CA GLY A 36 -13.35 -7.31 5.75
C GLY A 36 -13.50 -8.11 4.45
N LYS A 37 -13.62 -7.44 3.29
CA LYS A 37 -13.69 -8.11 1.97
C LYS A 37 -12.41 -8.88 1.66
N HIS A 38 -11.26 -8.29 1.96
CA HIS A 38 -9.97 -8.96 1.79
C HIS A 38 -9.88 -10.21 2.68
N ALA A 39 -10.19 -10.09 3.98
CA ALA A 39 -10.20 -11.23 4.89
C ALA A 39 -11.19 -12.33 4.45
N LEU A 40 -12.37 -11.95 3.95
CA LEU A 40 -13.37 -12.88 3.42
C LEU A 40 -12.85 -13.67 2.21
N ALA A 41 -12.14 -13.00 1.29
CA ALA A 41 -11.55 -13.63 0.11
C ALA A 41 -10.43 -14.63 0.48
N GLN A 42 -9.71 -14.39 1.58
CA GLN A 42 -8.67 -15.28 2.11
C GLN A 42 -9.21 -16.44 2.97
N GLY A 43 -10.55 -16.54 3.14
CA GLY A 43 -11.16 -17.57 3.98
C GLY A 43 -11.07 -17.30 5.49
N TRP A 44 -10.59 -16.13 5.91
CA TRP A 44 -10.47 -15.75 7.33
C TRP A 44 -11.80 -15.22 7.87
N TYR A 45 -12.82 -16.08 7.91
CA TYR A 45 -14.20 -15.68 8.15
C TYR A 45 -14.41 -14.98 9.50
N ALA A 46 -13.76 -15.41 10.57
CA ALA A 46 -13.83 -14.75 11.89
C ALA A 46 -13.25 -13.32 11.87
N THR A 47 -12.12 -13.13 11.19
CA THR A 47 -11.52 -11.81 10.99
C THR A 47 -12.40 -10.93 10.13
N ALA A 48 -12.94 -11.46 9.03
CA ALA A 48 -13.86 -10.74 8.15
C ALA A 48 -15.10 -10.23 8.91
N ILE A 49 -15.71 -11.07 9.76
CA ILE A 49 -16.84 -10.66 10.62
C ILE A 49 -16.44 -9.49 11.52
N THR A 50 -15.30 -9.59 12.20
CA THR A 50 -14.81 -8.54 13.11
C THR A 50 -14.66 -7.19 12.37
N GLU A 51 -14.07 -7.21 11.18
CA GLU A 51 -13.84 -6.00 10.38
C GLU A 51 -15.17 -5.43 9.85
N PHE A 52 -16.07 -6.27 9.33
CA PHE A 52 -17.38 -5.79 8.90
C PHE A 52 -18.25 -5.28 10.06
N GLU A 53 -18.13 -5.82 11.28
CA GLU A 53 -18.82 -5.27 12.46
C GLU A 53 -18.31 -3.89 12.82
N LYS A 54 -17.00 -3.61 12.70
CA LYS A 54 -16.46 -2.26 12.85
C LYS A 54 -17.02 -1.32 11.77
N ALA A 55 -17.04 -1.76 10.52
CA ALA A 55 -17.64 -1.00 9.42
C ALA A 55 -19.13 -0.69 9.69
N LYS A 56 -19.89 -1.68 10.19
CA LYS A 56 -21.31 -1.53 10.53
C LYS A 56 -21.57 -0.52 11.64
N ARG A 57 -20.69 -0.44 12.65
CA ARG A 57 -20.79 0.56 13.72
C ARG A 57 -20.64 1.98 13.20
N LEU A 58 -19.86 2.17 12.14
CA LEU A 58 -19.61 3.48 11.53
C LEU A 58 -20.65 3.83 10.46
N SER A 59 -21.20 2.84 9.76
CA SER A 59 -22.26 3.01 8.76
C SER A 59 -23.42 2.02 8.99
N PRO A 60 -24.28 2.27 9.99
CA PRO A 60 -25.33 1.34 10.40
C PRO A 60 -26.43 1.13 9.36
N ASP A 61 -26.57 1.99 8.37
CA ASP A 61 -27.59 1.87 7.32
C ASP A 61 -27.05 1.25 6.01
N ASN A 62 -25.76 0.91 5.98
CA ASN A 62 -25.14 0.34 4.78
C ASN A 62 -25.51 -1.15 4.62
N LYS A 63 -26.37 -1.43 3.63
CA LYS A 63 -26.86 -2.78 3.32
C LYS A 63 -25.81 -3.71 2.71
N ASP A 64 -24.76 -3.18 2.10
CA ASP A 64 -23.67 -4.00 1.57
C ASP A 64 -22.84 -4.61 2.70
N ILE A 65 -22.65 -3.87 3.79
CA ILE A 65 -22.01 -4.39 5.00
C ILE A 65 -22.83 -5.54 5.60
N ASP A 66 -24.16 -5.40 5.68
CA ASP A 66 -25.04 -6.47 6.16
C ASP A 66 -24.97 -7.74 5.31
N LYS A 67 -24.99 -7.56 3.99
CA LYS A 67 -24.86 -8.67 3.03
C LYS A 67 -23.54 -9.42 3.22
N MET A 68 -22.44 -8.68 3.39
CA MET A 68 -21.12 -9.27 3.59
C MET A 68 -20.97 -9.93 4.97
N LEU A 69 -21.55 -9.36 6.02
CA LEU A 69 -21.62 -9.98 7.35
C LEU A 69 -22.36 -11.32 7.30
N ALA A 70 -23.54 -11.34 6.67
CA ALA A 70 -24.33 -12.55 6.53
C ALA A 70 -23.56 -13.63 5.75
N LEU A 71 -22.88 -13.25 4.67
CA LEU A 71 -22.02 -14.15 3.90
C LEU A 71 -20.85 -14.69 4.73
N ALA A 72 -20.14 -13.84 5.46
CA ALA A 72 -19.01 -14.25 6.30
C ALA A 72 -19.43 -15.21 7.42
N ARG A 73 -20.58 -14.95 8.06
CA ARG A 73 -21.17 -15.85 9.08
C ARG A 73 -21.57 -17.20 8.48
N ALA A 74 -22.31 -17.20 7.37
CA ALA A 74 -22.69 -18.44 6.70
C ALA A 74 -21.47 -19.28 6.27
N ARG A 75 -20.38 -18.64 5.85
CA ARG A 75 -19.12 -19.33 5.51
C ARG A 75 -18.42 -19.89 6.75
N LEU A 76 -18.41 -19.16 7.87
CA LEU A 76 -17.88 -19.65 9.13
C LEU A 76 -18.69 -20.86 9.65
N ASP A 77 -20.01 -20.77 9.63
CA ASP A 77 -20.90 -21.86 10.04
C ASP A 77 -20.70 -23.10 9.17
N ALA A 78 -20.59 -22.90 7.84
CA ALA A 78 -20.27 -23.98 6.91
C ALA A 78 -18.89 -24.61 7.18
N GLU A 79 -17.89 -23.80 7.55
CA GLU A 79 -16.55 -24.28 7.92
C GLU A 79 -16.56 -25.08 9.22
N GLN A 80 -17.38 -24.67 10.20
CA GLN A 80 -17.55 -25.38 11.48
C GLN A 80 -18.42 -26.63 11.37
N ALA A 81 -19.37 -26.64 10.43
CA ALA A 81 -20.23 -27.78 10.15
C ALA A 81 -19.52 -28.89 9.35
N LYS A 82 -18.38 -28.57 8.72
CA LYS A 82 -17.49 -29.63 8.22
C LYS A 82 -17.07 -30.47 9.41
N PRO A 83 -17.19 -31.82 9.35
CA PRO A 83 -16.66 -32.68 10.39
C PRO A 83 -15.20 -32.26 10.61
N ALA A 84 -14.86 -31.94 11.87
CA ALA A 84 -13.52 -31.49 12.20
C ALA A 84 -12.55 -32.44 11.51
N PRO A 85 -11.68 -31.93 10.60
CA PRO A 85 -10.63 -32.78 10.06
C PRO A 85 -9.95 -33.41 11.27
N ALA A 86 -9.79 -34.74 11.24
CA ALA A 86 -9.17 -35.48 12.34
C ALA A 86 -8.00 -34.64 12.85
N ALA A 87 -8.01 -34.33 14.16
CA ALA A 87 -7.12 -33.33 14.76
C ALA A 87 -5.76 -33.44 14.10
N PRO A 88 -5.26 -32.39 13.42
CA PRO A 88 -4.03 -32.50 12.66
C PRO A 88 -3.00 -33.05 13.64
N ALA A 89 -2.34 -34.14 13.25
CA ALA A 89 -1.15 -34.56 13.94
C ALA A 89 -0.31 -33.29 14.12
N GLY A 90 0.12 -33.01 15.35
CA GLY A 90 0.84 -31.77 15.65
C GLY A 90 1.94 -31.51 14.62
N PRO A 91 2.38 -30.25 14.47
CA PRO A 91 3.27 -29.87 13.38
C PRO A 91 4.44 -30.84 13.31
N THR A 92 4.66 -31.40 12.12
CA THR A 92 5.76 -32.32 11.88
C THR A 92 7.07 -31.62 12.24
N PRO A 93 8.13 -32.36 12.60
CA PRO A 93 9.44 -31.77 12.84
C PRO A 93 9.92 -30.86 11.70
N ASP A 94 9.55 -31.17 10.46
CA ASP A 94 9.90 -30.37 9.29
C ASP A 94 9.08 -29.07 9.21
N GLU A 95 7.79 -29.10 9.54
CA GLU A 95 6.97 -27.88 9.67
C GLU A 95 7.45 -26.97 10.81
N VAL A 96 7.92 -27.54 11.92
CA VAL A 96 8.52 -26.78 13.02
C VAL A 96 9.81 -26.08 12.55
N LYS A 97 10.67 -26.79 11.81
CA LYS A 97 11.89 -26.22 11.24
C LYS A 97 11.58 -25.13 10.20
N ALA A 98 10.61 -25.36 9.32
CA ALA A 98 10.19 -24.39 8.32
C ALA A 98 9.68 -23.10 8.98
N ARG A 99 8.86 -23.20 10.03
CA ARG A 99 8.42 -22.04 10.82
C ARG A 99 9.57 -21.30 11.51
N ALA A 100 10.53 -22.03 12.07
CA ALA A 100 11.71 -21.41 12.68
C ALA A 100 12.57 -20.67 11.65
N SER A 101 12.73 -21.23 10.45
CA SER A 101 13.41 -20.61 9.31
C SER A 101 12.69 -19.34 8.85
N ALA A 102 11.37 -19.43 8.62
CA ALA A 102 10.54 -18.29 8.25
C ALA A 102 10.61 -17.14 9.27
N GLN A 103 10.65 -17.47 10.57
CA GLN A 103 10.82 -16.46 11.62
C GLN A 103 12.19 -15.78 11.56
N ALA A 104 13.27 -16.53 11.35
CA ALA A 104 14.61 -15.95 11.22
C ALA A 104 14.71 -14.97 10.04
N HIS A 105 14.06 -15.30 8.92
CA HIS A 105 13.92 -14.41 7.77
C HIS A 105 13.10 -13.15 8.12
N LEU A 106 11.99 -13.29 8.84
CA LEU A 106 11.17 -12.16 9.26
C LEU A 106 11.93 -11.19 10.19
N ASP A 107 12.79 -11.70 11.08
CA ASP A 107 13.61 -10.88 11.97
C ASP A 107 14.63 -10.04 11.19
N LYS A 108 15.27 -10.64 10.17
CA LYS A 108 16.17 -9.92 9.25
C LYS A 108 15.41 -8.87 8.45
N ALA A 109 14.25 -9.23 7.91
CA ALA A 109 13.40 -8.29 7.17
C ALA A 109 13.00 -7.09 8.01
N THR A 110 12.65 -7.32 9.28
CA THR A 110 12.29 -6.26 10.23
C THR A 110 13.46 -5.31 10.47
N THR A 111 14.67 -5.86 10.61
CA THR A 111 15.89 -5.07 10.79
C THR A 111 16.21 -4.22 9.56
N ALA A 112 16.16 -4.81 8.37
CA ALA A 112 16.40 -4.11 7.10
C ALA A 112 15.36 -3.01 6.85
N ARG A 113 14.08 -3.29 7.11
CA ARG A 113 13.00 -2.30 7.04
C ARG A 113 13.24 -1.11 7.98
N ALA A 114 13.62 -1.37 9.23
CA ALA A 114 13.90 -0.31 10.20
C ALA A 114 15.09 0.57 9.75
N LEU A 115 16.12 -0.04 9.17
CA LEU A 115 17.25 0.69 8.59
C LEU A 115 16.82 1.56 7.40
N GLY A 116 15.98 1.03 6.50
CA GLY A 116 15.42 1.78 5.37
C GLY A 116 14.66 3.02 5.81
N LEU A 117 13.78 2.88 6.82
CA LEU A 117 13.04 4.01 7.39
C LEU A 117 13.98 5.08 7.97
N LYS A 118 15.04 4.67 8.69
CA LYS A 118 16.04 5.61 9.22
C LYS A 118 16.77 6.36 8.11
N GLN A 119 17.08 5.68 7.01
CA GLN A 119 17.76 6.28 5.86
C GLN A 119 16.86 7.25 5.09
N VAL A 120 15.54 6.97 5.00
CA VAL A 120 14.54 7.95 4.49
C VAL A 120 14.60 9.24 5.31
N THR A 121 14.56 9.14 6.64
CA THR A 121 14.66 10.33 7.51
C THR A 121 15.98 11.07 7.33
N GLY A 122 17.07 10.34 7.09
CA GLY A 122 18.38 10.90 6.77
C GLY A 122 18.54 11.36 5.31
N LYS A 123 17.47 11.35 4.50
CA LYS A 123 17.47 11.68 3.06
C LYS A 123 18.52 10.91 2.25
N SER A 124 18.87 9.72 2.71
CA SER A 124 19.82 8.81 2.06
C SER A 124 19.06 7.81 1.19
N TRP A 125 18.47 8.30 0.11
CA TRP A 125 17.45 7.59 -0.68
C TRP A 125 17.94 6.27 -1.29
N ASP A 126 19.12 6.26 -1.93
CA ASP A 126 19.71 5.04 -2.49
C ASP A 126 19.87 3.94 -1.44
N SER A 127 20.38 4.31 -0.26
CA SER A 127 20.55 3.37 0.86
C SER A 127 19.19 2.88 1.38
N ALA A 128 18.20 3.77 1.47
CA ALA A 128 16.85 3.40 1.89
C ALA A 128 16.23 2.35 0.97
N TYR A 129 16.36 2.51 -0.36
CA TYR A 129 15.86 1.52 -1.31
C TYR A 129 16.56 0.17 -1.18
N ALA A 130 17.88 0.17 -1.00
CA ALA A 130 18.63 -1.07 -0.78
C ALA A 130 18.10 -1.81 0.46
N SER A 131 17.92 -1.11 1.58
CA SER A 131 17.40 -1.71 2.81
C SER A 131 15.96 -2.22 2.68
N PHE A 132 15.08 -1.53 1.94
CA PHE A 132 13.74 -2.04 1.68
C PHE A 132 13.73 -3.25 0.73
N ALA A 133 14.62 -3.27 -0.28
CA ALA A 133 14.79 -4.41 -1.17
C ALA A 133 15.31 -5.64 -0.43
N ASP A 134 16.26 -5.46 0.50
CA ASP A 134 16.74 -6.52 1.39
C ASP A 134 15.60 -7.04 2.26
N ALA A 135 14.77 -6.16 2.82
CA ALA A 135 13.61 -6.55 3.62
C ALA A 135 12.60 -7.38 2.81
N LEU A 136 12.31 -7.00 1.56
CA LEU A 136 11.43 -7.76 0.68
C LEU A 136 12.01 -9.14 0.33
N THR A 137 13.32 -9.20 0.06
CA THR A 137 14.01 -10.46 -0.25
C THR A 137 13.91 -11.45 0.91
N GLU A 138 14.08 -11.00 2.14
CA GLU A 138 13.94 -11.83 3.33
C GLU A 138 12.48 -12.25 3.57
N ILE A 139 11.49 -11.39 3.31
CA ILE A 139 10.07 -11.77 3.41
C ILE A 139 9.69 -12.81 2.35
N ASP A 140 10.20 -12.67 1.12
CA ASP A 140 9.96 -13.63 0.06
C ASP A 140 10.58 -14.99 0.38
N ALA A 141 11.78 -15.02 0.99
CA ALA A 141 12.38 -16.25 1.49
C ALA A 141 11.52 -16.90 2.61
N ALA A 142 11.01 -16.11 3.55
CA ALA A 142 10.10 -16.61 4.60
C ALA A 142 8.81 -17.21 4.00
N LEU A 143 8.28 -16.63 2.92
CA LEU A 143 7.08 -17.12 2.24
C LEU A 143 7.30 -18.45 1.50
N VAL A 144 8.54 -18.75 1.08
CA VAL A 144 8.89 -20.07 0.53
C VAL A 144 8.79 -21.13 1.61
N ASP A 145 9.24 -20.84 2.83
CA ASP A 145 9.19 -21.77 3.97
C ASP A 145 7.79 -21.89 4.58
N ALA A 146 6.99 -20.82 4.54
CA ALA A 146 5.65 -20.75 5.10
C ALA A 146 4.63 -20.19 4.09
N PRO A 147 4.35 -20.92 2.99
CA PRO A 147 3.42 -20.45 1.98
C PRO A 147 2.01 -20.35 2.57
N GLY A 148 1.40 -19.16 2.44
CA GLY A 148 0.08 -18.87 3.00
C GLY A 148 0.07 -18.24 4.39
N ASP A 149 1.23 -17.92 4.97
CA ASP A 149 1.27 -17.11 6.19
C ASP A 149 0.77 -15.68 5.92
N ALA A 150 -0.42 -15.40 6.44
CA ALA A 150 -1.10 -14.12 6.38
C ALA A 150 -0.23 -12.92 6.81
N ASN A 151 0.58 -13.11 7.84
CA ASN A 151 1.40 -12.05 8.41
C ASN A 151 2.58 -11.74 7.50
N LEU A 152 3.19 -12.76 6.87
CA LEU A 152 4.27 -12.55 5.90
C LEU A 152 3.78 -11.79 4.66
N VAL A 153 2.61 -12.17 4.12
CA VAL A 153 1.97 -11.44 3.01
C VAL A 153 1.69 -9.99 3.39
N ARG A 154 1.15 -9.74 4.59
CA ARG A 154 0.90 -8.37 5.09
C ARG A 154 2.20 -7.58 5.22
N SER A 155 3.24 -8.17 5.83
CA SER A 155 4.56 -7.54 5.98
C SER A 155 5.14 -7.15 4.63
N ARG A 156 5.06 -8.03 3.63
CA ARG A 156 5.50 -7.76 2.26
C ARG A 156 4.83 -6.52 1.68
N THR A 157 3.51 -6.46 1.75
CA THR A 157 2.72 -5.32 1.26
C THR A 157 3.10 -4.02 1.95
N VAL A 158 3.30 -4.04 3.27
CA VAL A 158 3.72 -2.86 4.04
C VAL A 158 5.09 -2.36 3.58
N VAL A 159 6.07 -3.25 3.42
CA VAL A 159 7.42 -2.88 2.97
C VAL A 159 7.38 -2.34 1.54
N SER A 160 6.65 -2.97 0.62
CA SER A 160 6.47 -2.46 -0.76
C SER A 160 5.88 -1.05 -0.77
N HIS A 161 4.88 -0.78 0.06
CA HIS A 161 4.25 0.53 0.15
C HIS A 161 5.23 1.58 0.71
N GLN A 162 6.04 1.22 1.72
CA GLN A 162 7.06 2.12 2.26
C GLN A 162 8.14 2.47 1.24
N MET A 163 8.60 1.48 0.46
CA MET A 163 9.53 1.69 -0.62
C MET A 163 8.96 2.64 -1.69
N ALA A 164 7.69 2.46 -2.07
CA ALA A 164 7.01 3.33 -3.02
C ALA A 164 6.88 4.78 -2.50
N ASN A 165 6.54 4.97 -1.22
CA ASN A 165 6.46 6.29 -0.61
C ASN A 165 7.84 6.97 -0.57
N ALA A 166 8.91 6.23 -0.26
CA ALA A 166 10.27 6.76 -0.32
C ALA A 166 10.68 7.16 -1.75
N ALA A 167 10.20 6.44 -2.77
CA ALA A 167 10.39 6.81 -4.19
C ALA A 167 9.71 8.14 -4.52
N TYR A 168 8.48 8.30 -4.05
CA TYR A 168 7.70 9.51 -4.23
C TYR A 168 8.35 10.74 -3.55
N GLU A 169 8.76 10.63 -2.29
CA GLU A 169 9.40 11.72 -1.56
C GLU A 169 10.73 12.14 -2.19
N HIS A 170 11.53 11.18 -2.64
CA HIS A 170 12.77 11.47 -3.35
C HIS A 170 12.51 12.21 -4.66
N ALA A 171 11.49 11.81 -5.43
CA ALA A 171 11.13 12.46 -6.67
C ALA A 171 10.68 13.92 -6.47
N LEU A 172 9.91 14.20 -5.41
CA LEU A 172 9.52 15.56 -5.05
C LEU A 172 10.73 16.46 -4.72
N LEU A 173 11.73 15.91 -4.04
CA LEU A 173 12.94 16.66 -3.64
C LEU A 173 13.87 16.98 -4.80
N LEU A 174 13.87 16.16 -5.86
CA LEU A 174 14.78 16.36 -6.98
C LEU A 174 14.39 17.54 -7.88
N GLU A 175 13.29 18.25 -7.61
CA GLU A 175 12.78 19.37 -8.43
C GLU A 175 12.89 19.09 -9.94
N VAL A 176 12.75 17.83 -10.34
CA VAL A 176 12.14 17.57 -11.64
C VAL A 176 10.82 18.29 -11.51
N GLY A 177 10.51 19.24 -12.39
CA GLY A 177 9.19 19.86 -12.45
C GLY A 177 8.17 18.76 -12.69
N VAL A 178 7.82 18.04 -11.64
CA VAL A 178 6.70 17.15 -11.55
C VAL A 178 5.56 18.15 -11.59
N PRO A 179 4.84 18.29 -12.71
CA PRO A 179 3.60 19.04 -12.63
C PRO A 179 2.85 18.38 -11.48
N GLU A 180 2.45 19.18 -10.48
CA GLU A 180 1.47 18.71 -9.51
C GLU A 180 0.41 17.98 -10.33
N PRO A 181 0.06 16.73 -10.00
CA PRO A 181 -0.95 15.98 -10.74
C PRO A 181 -2.29 16.71 -10.58
N SER A 182 -2.47 17.74 -11.39
CA SER A 182 -3.68 18.52 -11.58
C SER A 182 -4.54 17.75 -12.59
N VAL A 183 -4.74 16.47 -12.30
CA VAL A 183 -5.86 15.73 -12.89
C VAL A 183 -7.07 16.17 -12.11
N ILE A 184 -7.75 17.16 -12.68
CA ILE A 184 -9.09 17.57 -12.28
C ILE A 184 -10.02 16.43 -12.72
N MET A 185 -10.59 15.72 -11.76
CA MET A 185 -11.67 14.77 -11.98
C MET A 185 -12.84 15.47 -12.71
N PRO A 186 -13.77 14.76 -13.38
CA PRO A 186 -14.93 15.39 -14.04
C PRO A 186 -15.77 16.30 -13.12
N ASP A 187 -15.61 16.15 -11.80
CA ASP A 187 -16.26 16.95 -10.75
C ASP A 187 -15.45 18.18 -10.28
N GLY A 188 -14.29 18.46 -10.88
CA GLY A 188 -13.50 19.65 -10.58
C GLY A 188 -12.44 19.48 -9.49
N LYS A 189 -12.28 18.29 -8.88
CA LYS A 189 -11.40 18.12 -7.72
C LYS A 189 -10.01 17.54 -8.06
N PRO A 190 -8.93 18.01 -7.41
CA PRO A 190 -7.59 17.46 -7.59
C PRO A 190 -7.45 16.09 -6.93
N LEU A 191 -6.74 15.17 -7.60
CA LEU A 191 -6.42 13.84 -7.08
C LEU A 191 -5.15 13.91 -6.20
N ASN A 192 -5.31 13.84 -4.87
CA ASN A 192 -4.23 14.16 -3.92
C ASN A 192 -3.11 13.11 -3.75
N LYS A 193 -3.21 11.91 -4.36
CA LYS A 193 -2.12 10.92 -4.41
C LYS A 193 -2.20 10.11 -5.71
N PRO A 194 -1.07 9.82 -6.39
CA PRO A 194 -1.10 9.02 -7.60
C PRO A 194 -1.59 7.60 -7.28
N HIS A 195 -2.48 7.10 -8.13
CA HIS A 195 -2.90 5.70 -8.10
C HIS A 195 -1.67 4.79 -8.35
N PRO A 196 -1.58 3.56 -7.81
CA PRO A 196 -0.42 2.67 -8.01
C PRO A 196 -0.02 2.45 -9.49
N VAL A 197 -1.00 2.54 -10.39
CA VAL A 197 -0.79 2.45 -11.85
C VAL A 197 -0.13 3.71 -12.43
N GLU A 198 -0.35 4.88 -11.83
CA GLU A 198 0.32 6.13 -12.23
C GLU A 198 1.71 6.20 -11.62
N ALA A 199 1.89 5.72 -10.37
CA ALA A 199 3.21 5.51 -9.79
C ALA A 199 4.08 4.59 -10.67
N MET A 200 3.46 3.63 -11.38
CA MET A 200 4.11 2.79 -12.39
C MET A 200 4.58 3.55 -13.64
N GLU A 201 3.79 4.48 -14.17
CA GLU A 201 4.22 5.34 -15.28
C GLU A 201 5.34 6.30 -14.84
N TRP A 202 5.30 6.77 -13.59
CA TRP A 202 6.38 7.55 -12.98
C TRP A 202 7.66 6.74 -12.80
N LEU A 203 7.58 5.51 -12.29
CA LEU A 203 8.72 4.60 -12.18
C LEU A 203 9.30 4.26 -13.55
N LYS A 204 8.46 3.98 -14.56
CA LYS A 204 8.92 3.75 -15.95
C LYS A 204 9.68 4.96 -16.50
N LYS A 205 9.17 6.18 -16.31
CA LYS A 205 9.82 7.43 -16.75
C LYS A 205 11.13 7.69 -15.99
N ALA A 206 11.15 7.50 -14.68
CA ALA A 206 12.36 7.62 -13.87
C ALA A 206 13.43 6.59 -14.29
N THR A 207 13.02 5.35 -14.59
CA THR A 207 13.96 4.30 -15.07
C THR A 207 14.50 4.63 -16.46
N ALA A 208 13.71 5.26 -17.33
CA ALA A 208 14.18 5.72 -18.64
C ALA A 208 15.25 6.84 -18.52
N LEU A 209 15.25 7.60 -17.42
CA LEU A 209 16.24 8.63 -17.12
C LEU A 209 17.50 8.10 -16.42
N TRP A 210 17.46 6.87 -15.87
CA TRP A 210 18.58 6.19 -15.22
C TRP A 210 18.73 4.73 -15.69
N PRO A 211 19.19 4.51 -16.95
CA PRO A 211 19.27 3.18 -17.56
C PRO A 211 20.26 2.23 -16.87
N GLU A 212 21.18 2.77 -16.04
CA GLU A 212 22.13 1.99 -15.24
C GLU A 212 21.45 1.20 -14.08
N LYS A 213 20.19 1.53 -13.73
CA LYS A 213 19.45 1.00 -12.57
C LYS A 213 18.25 0.11 -12.95
N THR A 214 18.38 -0.66 -14.03
CA THR A 214 17.34 -1.54 -14.60
C THR A 214 16.79 -2.60 -13.63
N ASP A 215 17.56 -3.05 -12.64
CA ASP A 215 17.15 -4.09 -11.67
C ASP A 215 15.90 -3.70 -10.84
N ILE A 216 15.69 -2.39 -10.59
CA ILE A 216 14.53 -1.92 -9.81
C ILE A 216 13.23 -2.03 -10.61
N LYS A 217 13.28 -1.75 -11.92
CA LYS A 217 12.12 -1.84 -12.82
C LYS A 217 11.70 -3.29 -13.02
N ASP A 218 12.65 -4.20 -13.21
CA ASP A 218 12.34 -5.60 -13.44
C ASP A 218 11.74 -6.26 -12.18
N ARG A 219 12.24 -5.92 -10.98
CA ARG A 219 11.68 -6.42 -9.71
C ARG A 219 10.30 -5.85 -9.39
N TYR A 220 10.02 -4.59 -9.71
CA TYR A 220 8.71 -3.98 -9.46
C TYR A 220 7.67 -4.40 -10.53
N GLN A 221 8.07 -4.55 -11.81
CA GLN A 221 7.20 -5.08 -12.87
C GLN A 221 6.81 -6.53 -12.60
N TRP A 222 7.76 -7.38 -12.17
CA TRP A 222 7.47 -8.74 -11.71
C TRP A 222 6.41 -8.74 -10.58
N HIS A 223 6.50 -7.79 -9.65
CA HIS A 223 5.55 -7.65 -8.54
C HIS A 223 4.13 -7.36 -9.04
N VAL A 224 3.96 -6.43 -9.97
CA VAL A 224 2.65 -6.08 -10.58
C VAL A 224 2.01 -7.29 -11.26
N ASP A 225 2.80 -8.02 -12.04
CA ASP A 225 2.32 -9.17 -12.82
C ASP A 225 1.85 -10.33 -11.91
N HIS A 226 2.41 -10.45 -10.71
CA HIS A 226 2.15 -11.59 -9.80
C HIS A 226 1.33 -11.24 -8.54
N THR A 227 0.97 -9.98 -8.30
CA THR A 227 0.12 -9.57 -7.16
C THR A 227 -1.20 -8.91 -7.56
N LEU A 228 -1.31 -8.30 -8.73
CA LEU A 228 -2.55 -7.62 -9.18
C LEU A 228 -3.35 -8.43 -10.19
N VAL A 229 -2.70 -9.31 -10.94
CA VAL A 229 -3.39 -10.31 -11.74
C VAL A 229 -3.56 -11.53 -10.84
N GLY A 230 -4.75 -11.68 -10.26
CA GLY A 230 -5.11 -12.92 -9.56
C GLY A 230 -4.79 -14.09 -10.49
N ALA A 231 -3.87 -14.96 -10.06
CA ALA A 231 -3.53 -16.17 -10.77
C ALA A 231 -4.82 -16.96 -11.05
N ALA A 232 -5.28 -16.90 -12.29
CA ALA A 232 -6.04 -17.97 -12.89
C ALA A 232 -5.02 -18.98 -13.46
N PRO A 233 -5.29 -20.29 -13.36
CA PRO A 233 -4.42 -21.32 -13.92
C PRO A 233 -4.26 -21.19 -15.44
#